data_AF-K9SNE7-F1
#
_entry.id   AF-K9SNE7-F1
#
_cell.length_a   1.000
_cell.length_b   1.000
_cell.length_c   1.000
_cell.angle_alpha   90.00
_cell.angle_beta   90.00
_cell.angle_gamma   90.00
#
_symmetry.space_group_name_H-M   'P 1'
#
loop_
_entity.id
_entity.type
_entity.pdbx_description
1 polymer ?
#
loop_
_entity_poly.entity_id
_entity_poly.type
_entity_poly.pdbx_seq_one_letter_code
_entity_poly.pdbx_strand_id
1 'polypeptide(L)' 'MAQRTTTVDDRGLMNNFAYEPPVYVDEEQRVGFTEFAEKWNGRFAMIGFVLLLLIEFGTDQGFINLVQSM' A
#
# COMPACT_ATOMS: atom_id res chain seq x y z
N MET A 1 -9.71 1.20 27.60
CA MET A 1 -8.96 1.38 28.87
C MET A 1 -8.36 2.77 28.84
N ALA A 2 -8.84 3.70 29.67
CA ALA A 2 -8.38 5.09 29.65
C ALA A 2 -6.94 5.15 30.19
N GLN A 3 -6.01 5.60 29.35
CA GLN A 3 -4.59 5.71 29.66
C GLN A 3 -4.37 6.86 30.65
N ARG A 4 -4.44 6.55 31.95
CA ARG A 4 -4.14 7.49 33.03
C ARG A 4 -2.61 7.68 33.12
N THR A 5 -2.11 8.77 32.56
CA THR A 5 -0.72 9.28 32.69
C THR A 5 -0.55 10.09 33.98
N THR A 6 -0.91 9.49 35.12
CA THR A 6 -0.71 10.11 36.44
C THR A 6 0.52 9.49 37.08
N THR A 7 1.63 10.22 37.10
CA THR A 7 2.84 9.83 37.84
C THR A 7 2.92 10.63 39.13
N VAL A 8 3.26 9.98 40.24
CA VAL A 8 3.53 10.64 41.52
C VAL A 8 5.01 10.99 41.56
N ASP A 9 5.33 12.28 41.66
CA ASP A 9 6.71 12.78 41.77
C ASP A 9 7.29 12.46 43.17
N ASP A 10 8.60 12.50 43.35
CA ASP A 10 9.32 12.20 44.61
C ASP A 10 8.88 13.11 45.77
N ARG A 11 8.19 14.21 45.45
CA ARG A 11 7.58 15.16 46.37
C ARG A 11 6.14 14.81 46.79
N GLY A 12 5.61 13.66 46.36
CA GLY A 12 4.25 13.22 46.64
C GLY A 12 3.16 13.97 45.87
N LEU A 13 3.53 14.74 44.85
CA LEU A 13 2.58 15.51 44.03
C LEU A 13 2.12 14.66 42.83
N MET A 14 0.80 14.65 42.59
CA MET A 14 0.20 14.02 41.41
C MET A 14 0.23 14.99 40.24
N ASN A 15 0.99 14.64 39.20
CA ASN A 15 0.98 15.37 37.93
C ASN A 15 0.08 14.63 36.93
N ASN A 16 -0.87 15.35 36.34
CA ASN A 16 -1.75 14.83 35.30
C ASN A 16 -1.26 15.33 33.93
N PHE A 17 -0.55 14.49 33.20
CA PHE A 17 -0.06 14.83 31.86
C PHE A 17 -1.14 14.60 30.81
N ALA A 18 -1.31 15.56 29.90
CA ALA A 18 -2.19 15.41 28.75
C ALA A 18 -1.71 14.23 27.91
N TYR A 19 -2.59 13.25 27.69
CA TYR A 19 -2.32 12.15 26.78
C TYR A 19 -2.49 12.65 25.34
N GLU A 20 -1.39 12.73 24.59
CA GLU A 20 -1.46 13.07 23.18
C GLU A 20 -1.98 11.85 22.40
N PRO A 21 -3.13 11.96 21.70
CA PRO A 21 -3.55 10.90 20.81
C PRO A 21 -2.47 10.77 19.71
N PRO A 22 -2.02 9.55 19.38
CA PRO A 22 -1.13 9.39 18.24
C PRO A 22 -1.83 9.93 17.00
N VAL A 23 -1.09 10.62 16.15
CA VAL A 23 -1.62 11.14 14.88
C VAL A 23 -1.99 9.94 14.01
N TYR A 24 -3.29 9.68 13.90
CA TYR A 24 -3.82 8.71 12.96
C TYR A 24 -3.91 9.39 11.60
N VAL A 25 -3.11 8.92 10.65
CA VAL A 25 -3.30 9.27 9.25
C VAL A 25 -4.42 8.35 8.75
N ASP A 26 -5.63 8.88 8.60
CA ASP A 26 -6.69 8.18 7.88
C ASP A 26 -6.28 8.12 6.40
N GLU A 27 -5.75 6.98 5.97
CA GLU A 27 -5.43 6.68 4.56
C GLU A 27 -6.70 6.47 3.71
N GLU A 28 -7.77 7.22 3.97
CA GLU A 28 -9.05 7.14 3.25
C GLU A 28 -9.06 7.96 1.96
N GLN A 29 -7.97 7.88 1.20
CA GLN A 29 -7.97 8.27 -0.21
C GLN A 29 -7.53 7.10 -1.06
N ARG A 30 -8.43 6.12 -1.25
CA ARG A 30 -8.23 4.96 -2.13
C ARG A 30 -8.29 5.30 -3.63
N VAL A 31 -8.30 6.58 -3.99
CA VAL A 31 -8.47 7.07 -5.36
C VAL A 31 -7.26 7.94 -5.73
N GLY A 32 -6.43 7.46 -6.66
CA GLY A 32 -5.21 8.12 -7.11
C GLY A 32 -4.00 7.21 -7.16
N PHE A 33 -2.80 7.79 -7.25
CA PHE A 33 -1.51 7.09 -7.16
C PHE A 33 -1.20 6.72 -5.71
N THR A 34 -1.97 5.78 -5.15
CA THR A 34 -1.74 5.25 -3.81
C THR A 34 -0.76 4.09 -3.87
N GLU A 35 -0.05 3.82 -2.76
CA GLU A 35 0.86 2.67 -2.66
C GLU A 35 0.13 1.33 -2.93
N PHE A 36 -1.16 1.26 -2.55
CA PHE A 36 -2.01 0.12 -2.87
C PHE A 36 -2.21 -0.03 -4.38
N ALA A 37 -2.60 1.04 -5.07
CA ALA A 37 -2.82 1.03 -6.53
C ALA A 37 -1.52 0.69 -7.28
N GLU A 38 -0.39 1.22 -6.84
CA GLU A 38 0.93 0.93 -7.43
C GLU A 38 1.31 -0.55 -7.29
N LYS A 39 1.17 -1.12 -6.09
CA LYS A 39 1.43 -2.56 -5.85
C LYS A 39 0.55 -3.47 -6.71
N TRP A 40 -0.73 -3.14 -6.86
CA TRP A 40 -1.65 -3.92 -7.69
C TRP A 40 -1.34 -3.78 -9.17
N ASN A 41 -1.13 -2.56 -9.67
CA ASN A 41 -0.77 -2.32 -11.07
C ASN A 41 0.56 -3.01 -11.44
N GLY A 42 1.56 -2.96 -10.55
CA GLY A 42 2.83 -3.66 -10.75
C GLY A 42 2.66 -5.19 -10.89
N ARG A 43 1.78 -5.80 -10.09
CA ARG A 43 1.47 -7.24 -10.19
C ARG A 43 0.78 -7.59 -11.51
N PHE A 44 -0.21 -6.78 -11.91
CA PHE A 44 -0.87 -6.98 -13.20
C PHE A 44 0.10 -6.84 -14.38
N ALA A 45 1.03 -5.88 -14.31
CA ALA A 45 2.08 -5.73 -15.32
C ALA A 45 3.01 -6.95 -15.38
N MET A 46 3.46 -7.47 -14.25
CA MET A 46 4.30 -8.68 -14.20
C MET A 46 3.57 -9.91 -14.78
N ILE A 47 2.29 -10.12 -14.44
CA ILE A 47 1.49 -11.22 -14.99
C ILE A 47 1.29 -11.03 -16.49
N GLY A 48 0.93 -9.83 -16.94
CA GLY A 48 0.75 -9.51 -18.35
C GLY A 48 2.02 -9.79 -19.17
N PHE A 49 3.18 -9.42 -18.64
CA PHE A 49 4.46 -9.69 -19.29
C PHE A 49 4.77 -11.19 -19.42
N VAL A 50 4.54 -11.97 -18.36
CA VAL A 50 4.74 -13.43 -18.43
C VAL A 50 3.77 -14.08 -19.41
N LEU A 51 2.50 -13.65 -19.42
CA LEU A 51 1.52 -14.15 -20.38
C LEU A 51 1.89 -13.81 -21.82
N LEU A 52 2.43 -12.61 -22.06
CA LEU A 52 2.94 -12.24 -23.39
C LEU A 52 4.05 -13.18 -23.86
N LEU A 53 5.05 -13.46 -23.01
CA LEU A 53 6.12 -14.40 -23.34
C LEU A 53 5.59 -15.82 -23.65
N LEU A 54 4.59 -16.29 -22.90
CA LEU A 54 3.99 -17.61 -23.14
C LEU A 54 3.24 -17.67 -24.47
N ILE A 55 2.52 -16.59 -24.83
CA ILE A 55 1.81 -16.49 -26.10
C ILE A 55 2.80 -16.42 -27.27
N GLU A 56 3.85 -15.60 -27.16
CA GLU A 56 4.92 -15.51 -28.16
C GLU A 56 5.59 -16.86 -28.39
N PHE A 57 5.88 -17.59 -27.30
CA PHE A 57 6.45 -18.93 -27.40
C PHE A 57 5.51 -19.94 -28.06
N GLY A 58 4.20 -19.85 -27.80
CA GLY A 58 3.22 -20.78 -28.39
C GLY A 58 2.82 -20.48 -29.83
N THR A 59 2.96 -19.23 -30.28
CA THR A 59 2.46 -18.77 -31.60
C THR A 59 3.56 -18.72 -32.65
N ASP A 60 4.85 -18.80 -32.26
CA ASP A 60 6.03 -18.61 -33.13
C ASP A 60 5.99 -17.29 -33.95
N GLN A 61 5.10 -16.37 -33.57
CA GLN A 61 4.91 -15.05 -34.14
C GLN A 61 4.97 -14.04 -32.99
N GLY A 62 5.84 -13.03 -33.12
CA GLY A 62 6.01 -12.00 -32.08
C GLY A 62 4.72 -11.20 -31.84
N PHE A 63 4.58 -10.65 -30.64
CA PHE A 63 3.39 -9.89 -30.22
C PHE A 63 3.00 -8.76 -31.20
N ILE A 64 3.98 -8.12 -31.82
CA ILE A 64 3.76 -7.05 -32.81
C ILE A 64 2.96 -7.56 -34.02
N ASN A 65 3.20 -8.80 -34.47
CA ASN A 65 2.45 -9.40 -35.57
C ASN A 65 1.00 -9.71 -35.15
N LEU A 66 0.78 -10.16 -33.91
CA LEU A 66 -0.56 -10.40 -33.38
C LEU A 66 -1.39 -9.11 -33.35
N VAL A 67 -0.83 -8.02 -32.82
CA VAL A 67 -1.51 -6.72 -32.74
C VAL A 67 -1.69 -6.09 -34.13
N GLN A 68 -0.75 -6.27 -35.06
CA GLN A 68 -0.91 -5.80 -36.44
C GLN A 68 -1.89 -6.64 -37.27
N SER A 69 -2.14 -7.89 -36.87
CA SER A 69 -3.09 -8.78 -37.55
C SER A 69 -4.54 -8.58 -37.13
N MET A 70 -4.79 -7.83 -36.05
CA MET A 70 -6.14 -7.45 -35.60
C MET A 70 -6.73 -6.31 -36.42
#